data_AF-A0A9X2KIA2-F1
#
_entry.id   AF-A0A9X2KIA2-F1
#
_cell.length_a   1.000
_cell.length_b   1.000
_cell.length_c   1.000
_cell.angle_alpha   90.00
_cell.angle_beta   90.00
_cell.angle_gamma   90.00
#
_symmetry.space_group_name_H-M   'P 1'
#
loop_
_entity.id
_entity.type
_entity.pdbx_description
1 polymer ?
#
loop_
_entity_poly.entity_id
_entity_poly.type
_entity_poly.pdbx_seq_one_letter_code
_entity_poly.pdbx_strand_id
1 'polypeptide(L)'
;MTSDPNGLPRADAESQLRERAMKRLREKREFLLHLVIYLAVNVLLVVLWASSEDPGFFWPIFPILGWGIGVFSHGWTVYRGQHFSEDRIRREMDRMRGTG
;
A
#
# COMPACT_ATOMS: atom_id res chain seq x y z
N MET A 1 23.25 -11.46 36.15
CA MET A 1 23.43 -12.20 34.89
C MET A 1 22.46 -13.38 34.90
N THR A 2 21.21 -13.15 34.53
CA THR A 2 20.19 -14.21 34.43
C THR A 2 20.28 -14.82 33.04
N SER A 3 21.09 -15.87 32.89
CA SER A 3 21.05 -16.71 31.70
C SER A 3 19.82 -17.60 31.81
N ASP A 4 18.75 -17.22 31.11
CA ASP A 4 17.54 -18.01 30.93
C ASP A 4 17.86 -19.19 29.97
N PRO A 5 17.65 -20.46 30.38
CA PRO A 5 18.00 -21.63 29.57
C PRO A 5 17.08 -21.82 28.33
N ASN A 6 16.07 -20.98 28.15
CA ASN A 6 15.17 -20.99 26.99
C ASN A 6 15.09 -19.57 26.37
N GLY A 7 16.14 -19.17 25.66
CA GLY A 7 16.30 -17.80 25.13
C GLY A 7 15.37 -17.36 23.97
N LEU A 8 14.09 -17.76 23.94
CA LEU A 8 13.14 -17.42 22.85
C LEU A 8 11.71 -17.23 23.40
N PRO A 9 11.27 -15.98 23.67
CA PRO A 9 10.02 -15.49 23.03
C PRO A 9 9.90 -13.96 22.80
N ARG A 10 10.84 -13.13 23.28
CA ARG A 10 10.72 -11.64 23.21
C ARG A 10 11.44 -11.02 22.02
N ALA A 11 12.65 -11.48 21.70
CA ALA A 11 13.44 -10.95 20.58
C ALA A 11 12.82 -11.30 19.21
N ASP A 12 12.23 -12.49 19.12
CA ASP A 12 11.47 -13.01 17.99
C ASP A 12 10.08 -12.36 17.86
N ALA A 13 9.40 -12.05 18.97
CA ALA A 13 8.17 -11.27 18.94
C ALA A 13 8.43 -9.81 18.50
N GLU A 14 9.48 -9.18 19.03
CA GLU A 14 9.88 -7.81 18.66
C GLU A 14 10.36 -7.71 17.21
N SER A 15 11.12 -8.70 16.71
CA SER A 15 11.55 -8.75 15.31
C SER A 15 10.38 -8.95 14.36
N GLN A 16 9.43 -9.83 14.70
CA GLN A 16 8.21 -10.02 13.91
C GLN A 16 7.31 -8.77 13.90
N LEU A 17 7.20 -8.04 15.02
CA LEU A 17 6.48 -6.78 15.09
C LEU A 17 7.14 -5.70 14.22
N ARG A 18 8.47 -5.59 14.27
CA ARG A 18 9.24 -4.67 13.41
C ARG A 18 9.11 -5.02 11.93
N GLU A 19 9.22 -6.29 11.56
CA GLU A 19 9.05 -6.74 10.18
C GLU A 19 7.65 -6.41 9.67
N ARG A 20 6.59 -6.66 10.45
CA ARG A 20 5.21 -6.31 10.08
C ARG A 20 5.05 -4.81 9.90
N ALA A 21 5.64 -3.98 10.77
CA ALA A 21 5.61 -2.54 10.64
C ALA A 21 6.38 -2.04 9.39
N MET A 22 7.54 -2.62 9.11
CA MET A 22 8.34 -2.28 7.92
C MET A 22 7.65 -2.71 6.62
N LYS A 23 7.03 -3.90 6.60
CA LYS A 23 6.27 -4.40 5.44
C LYS A 23 5.14 -3.44 5.06
N ARG A 24 4.40 -2.95 6.08
CA ARG A 24 3.32 -1.95 5.90
C ARG A 24 3.82 -0.63 5.32
N LEU A 25 4.99 -0.15 5.75
CA LEU A 25 5.59 1.07 5.22
C LEU A 25 6.07 0.90 3.77
N ARG A 26 6.61 -0.29 3.45
CA ARG A 26 7.09 -0.60 2.11
C ARG A 26 5.96 -0.70 1.10
N GLU A 27 4.87 -1.38 1.44
CA GLU A 27 3.68 -1.50 0.58
C GLU A 27 3.08 -0.13 0.23
N LYS A 28 3.00 0.79 1.21
CA LYS A 28 2.53 2.16 0.96
C LYS A 28 3.46 2.94 0.03
N ARG A 29 4.78 2.77 0.19
CA ARG A 29 5.78 3.43 -0.68
C ARG A 29 5.73 2.93 -2.12
N GLU A 30 5.64 1.61 -2.32
CA GLU A 30 5.56 1.02 -3.66
C GLU A 30 4.30 1.48 -4.40
N PHE A 31 3.16 1.57 -3.70
CA PHE A 31 1.92 2.10 -4.26
C PHE A 31 2.04 3.59 -4.61
N LEU A 32 2.59 4.41 -3.70
CA LEU A 32 2.82 5.84 -3.96
C LEU A 32 3.74 6.04 -5.16
N LEU A 33 4.80 5.25 -5.28
CA LEU A 33 5.74 5.33 -6.39
C LEU A 33 5.06 4.95 -7.72
N HIS A 34 4.23 3.90 -7.73
CA HIS A 34 3.40 3.57 -8.89
C HIS A 34 2.43 4.69 -9.26
N LEU A 35 1.77 5.31 -8.27
CA LEU A 35 0.84 6.42 -8.51
C LEU A 35 1.56 7.66 -9.07
N VAL A 36 2.74 7.99 -8.54
CA VAL A 36 3.56 9.12 -9.02
C VAL A 36 4.01 8.87 -10.47
N ILE A 37 4.49 7.67 -10.78
CA ILE A 37 4.88 7.31 -12.16
C ILE A 37 3.66 7.38 -13.07
N TYR A 38 2.51 6.83 -12.66
CA TYR A 38 1.27 6.92 -13.41
C TYR A 38 0.90 8.38 -13.71
N LEU A 39 0.89 9.25 -12.71
CA LEU A 39 0.58 10.67 -12.92
C LEU A 39 1.60 11.35 -13.84
N ALA A 40 2.90 11.13 -13.62
CA ALA A 40 3.96 11.73 -14.42
C ALA A 40 3.85 11.33 -15.90
N VAL A 41 3.64 10.04 -16.18
CA VAL A 41 3.45 9.52 -17.54
C VAL A 41 2.20 10.11 -18.19
N ASN A 42 1.06 10.08 -17.50
CA ASN A 42 -0.19 10.63 -18.06
C ASN A 42 -0.09 12.14 -18.31
N VAL A 43 0.50 12.91 -17.41
CA VAL A 43 0.76 14.35 -17.61
C VAL A 43 1.65 14.55 -18.83
N LEU A 44 2.72 13.78 -18.97
CA LEU A 44 3.60 13.85 -20.15
C LEU A 44 2.82 13.56 -21.45
N LEU A 45 1.98 12.52 -21.48
CA LEU A 45 1.15 12.21 -22.66
C LEU A 45 0.19 13.35 -23.00
N VAL A 46 -0.45 13.94 -22.00
CA VAL A 46 -1.38 15.07 -22.19
C VAL A 46 -0.63 16.30 -22.71
N VAL A 47 0.56 16.58 -22.19
CA VAL A 47 1.41 17.69 -22.66
C VAL A 47 1.85 17.47 -24.10
N LEU A 48 2.26 16.25 -24.46
CA LEU A 48 2.63 15.90 -25.84
C LEU A 48 1.44 16.04 -26.79
N TRP A 49 0.26 15.59 -26.37
CA TRP A 49 -0.97 15.77 -27.14
C TRP A 49 -1.32 17.25 -27.32
N ALA A 50 -1.25 18.06 -26.25
CA ALA A 50 -1.55 19.48 -26.29
C ALA A 50 -0.51 20.31 -27.07
N SER A 51 0.72 19.81 -27.17
CA SER A 51 1.80 20.43 -27.94
C SER A 51 1.81 20.00 -29.41
N SER A 52 0.92 19.09 -29.81
CA SER A 52 0.82 18.61 -31.19
C SER A 52 0.05 19.64 -32.03
N GLU A 53 0.55 19.94 -33.24
CA GLU A 53 -0.03 20.96 -34.14
C GLU A 53 -1.44 20.61 -34.62
N ASP A 54 -1.79 19.31 -34.65
CA ASP A 54 -3.12 18.81 -34.98
C ASP A 54 -3.51 17.73 -33.96
N PRO A 55 -4.05 18.12 -32.78
CA PRO A 55 -4.26 17.18 -31.67
C PRO A 55 -5.27 16.07 -32.00
N GLY A 56 -6.15 16.30 -32.98
CA GLY A 56 -7.18 15.35 -33.38
C GLY A 56 -7.97 14.80 -32.18
N PHE A 57 -8.06 13.47 -32.09
CA PHE A 57 -8.72 12.77 -31.00
C PHE A 57 -7.85 12.69 -29.73
N PHE A 58 -8.45 12.86 -28.55
CA PHE A 58 -7.77 12.78 -27.25
C PHE A 58 -7.39 11.33 -26.88
N TRP A 59 -6.45 10.76 -27.61
CA TRP A 59 -5.94 9.40 -27.42
C TRP A 59 -5.32 9.12 -26.04
N PRO A 60 -4.79 10.09 -25.24
CA PRO A 60 -4.32 9.82 -23.89
C PRO A 60 -5.39 9.25 -22.95
N ILE A 61 -6.68 9.35 -23.30
CA ILE A 61 -7.77 8.76 -22.53
C ILE A 61 -7.66 7.24 -22.35
N PHE A 62 -7.11 6.53 -23.35
CA PHE A 62 -7.00 5.07 -23.29
C PHE A 62 -6.02 4.59 -22.19
N PRO A 63 -4.77 5.08 -22.12
CA PRO A 63 -3.87 4.74 -21.01
C PRO A 63 -4.38 5.26 -19.66
N ILE A 64 -5.01 6.45 -19.62
CA ILE A 64 -5.62 6.98 -18.38
C ILE A 64 -6.66 6.00 -17.83
N LEU A 65 -7.62 5.58 -18.65
CA LEU A 65 -8.71 4.70 -18.22
C LEU A 65 -8.24 3.26 -18.02
N GLY A 66 -7.45 2.71 -18.94
CA GLY A 66 -6.96 1.34 -18.87
C GLY A 66 -6.09 1.09 -17.65
N TRP A 67 -5.10 1.96 -17.39
CA TRP A 67 -4.23 1.82 -16.23
C TRP A 67 -4.84 2.40 -14.96
N GLY A 68 -5.69 3.43 -15.07
CA GLY A 68 -6.37 4.05 -13.93
C GLY A 68 -7.24 3.06 -13.16
N ILE A 69 -7.92 2.14 -13.85
CA ILE A 69 -8.70 1.07 -13.21
C ILE A 69 -7.79 0.11 -12.42
N GLY A 70 -6.63 -0.26 -12.96
CA GLY A 70 -5.66 -1.12 -12.29
C GLY A 70 -5.08 -0.48 -11.02
N VAL A 71 -4.67 0.80 -11.12
CA VAL A 71 -4.17 1.57 -9.97
C VAL A 71 -5.26 1.77 -8.91
N PHE A 72 -6.49 2.06 -9.32
CA PHE A 72 -7.62 2.25 -8.40
C PHE A 72 -7.98 0.95 -7.67
N SER A 73 -7.98 -0.18 -8.35
CA SER A 73 -8.22 -1.51 -7.74
C SER A 73 -7.16 -1.86 -6.69
N HIS A 74 -5.88 -1.55 -6.98
CA HIS A 74 -4.78 -1.76 -6.03
C HIS A 74 -4.85 -0.79 -4.83
N GLY A 75 -5.16 0.49 -5.09
CA GLY A 75 -5.38 1.48 -4.04
C GLY A 75 -6.56 1.13 -3.14
N TRP A 76 -7.65 0.61 -3.70
CA TRP A 76 -8.82 0.19 -2.95
C TRP A 76 -8.54 -0.98 -2.01
N THR A 77 -7.74 -1.95 -2.44
CA THR A 77 -7.33 -3.08 -1.60
C THR A 77 -6.39 -2.65 -0.48
N VAL A 78 -5.46 -1.74 -0.75
CA VAL A 78 -4.55 -1.19 0.27
C VAL A 78 -5.30 -0.28 1.26
N TYR A 79 -6.29 0.49 0.82
CA TYR A 79 -7.00 1.45 1.68
C TYR A 79 -8.18 0.82 2.45
N ARG A 80 -8.98 -0.08 1.85
CA ARG A 80 -10.06 -0.80 2.58
C ARG A 80 -9.58 -2.03 3.34
N GLY A 81 -8.48 -2.67 2.94
CA GLY A 81 -7.89 -3.78 3.70
C GLY A 81 -7.45 -3.38 5.11
N GLN A 82 -7.13 -2.09 5.32
CA GLN A 82 -6.61 -1.58 6.59
C GLN A 82 -7.70 -1.37 7.65
N HIS A 83 -8.90 -0.95 7.28
CA HIS A 83 -9.99 -0.82 8.25
C HIS A 83 -10.43 -2.19 8.77
N PHE A 84 -10.53 -3.21 7.91
CA PHE A 84 -10.94 -4.55 8.33
C PHE A 84 -9.88 -5.30 9.16
N SER A 85 -8.60 -5.04 8.93
CA SER A 85 -7.51 -5.74 9.61
C SER A 85 -7.26 -5.22 11.02
N GLU A 86 -7.23 -3.89 11.23
CA GLU A 86 -7.06 -3.33 12.57
C GLU A 86 -8.27 -3.61 13.47
N ASP A 87 -9.49 -3.52 12.93
CA ASP A 87 -10.72 -3.81 13.67
C ASP A 87 -10.84 -5.29 14.09
N ARG A 88 -10.25 -6.22 13.32
CA ARG A 88 -10.20 -7.65 13.65
C ARG A 88 -9.10 -7.95 14.66
N ILE A 89 -7.91 -7.35 14.49
CA ILE A 89 -6.80 -7.53 15.43
C ILE A 89 -7.16 -6.95 16.81
N ARG A 90 -7.82 -5.78 16.85
CA ARG A 90 -8.28 -5.16 18.11
C ARG A 90 -9.33 -6.00 18.82
N ARG A 91 -10.29 -6.56 18.07
CA ARG A 91 -11.29 -7.49 18.63
C ARG A 91 -10.66 -8.77 19.19
N GLU A 92 -9.67 -9.32 18.51
CA GLU A 92 -8.97 -10.51 19.00
C GLU A 92 -8.13 -10.19 20.25
N MET A 93 -7.48 -9.02 20.27
CA MET A 93 -6.72 -8.53 21.44
C MET A 93 -7.61 -8.29 22.66
N ASP A 94 -8.81 -7.72 22.47
CA ASP A 94 -9.77 -7.51 23.56
C ASP A 94 -10.33 -8.86 24.07
N ARG A 95 -10.53 -9.84 23.19
CA ARG A 95 -10.93 -11.20 23.58
C ARG A 95 -9.88 -11.87 24.45
N MET A 96 -8.60 -11.74 24.11
CA MET A 96 -7.50 -12.31 24.91
C MET A 96 -7.28 -11.60 26.24
N ARG A 97 -7.54 -10.28 26.31
CA ARG A 97 -7.42 -9.48 27.55
C ARG A 97 -8.62 -9.60 28.49
N GLY A 98 -9.81 -9.87 27.97
CA GLY A 98 -11.03 -10.02 28.76
C GLY A 98 -11.25 -11.42 29.37
N THR A 99 -10.35 -12.37 29.11
CA THR A 99 -10.42 -13.74 29.67
C THR A 99 -9.45 -13.93 30.85
N GLY A 100 -9.14 -12.85 31.58
CA GLY A 100 -8.31 -12.88 32.80
C GLY A 100 -9.15 -12.90 34.06
#